data_AF-A0A1E5T8D3-F1
#
_entry.id   AF-A0A1E5T8D3-F1
#
_cell.length_a   1.000
_cell.length_b   1.000
_cell.length_c   1.000
_cell.angle_alpha   90.00
_cell.angle_beta   90.00
_cell.angle_gamma   90.00
#
_symmetry.space_group_name_H-M   'P 1'
#
loop_
_entity.id
_entity.type
_entity.pdbx_description
1 polymer ?
#
loop_
_entity_poly.entity_id
_entity_poly.type
_entity_poly.pdbx_seq_one_letter_code
_entity_poly.pdbx_strand_id
1 'polypeptide(L)' 'MKKNGSWMYFKANDCDEKITYRNGVKWGSYSFKNKFNNITGQYKKGGKAGIWISKSSFLEIITKEFYKNGKLDKKEIIN' A
#
# COMPACT_ATOMS: atom_id res chain seq x y z
N MET A 1 16.91 0.47 -17.91
CA MET A 1 16.84 -0.74 -17.04
C MET A 1 15.47 -0.77 -16.34
N LYS A 2 14.87 -1.94 -16.12
CA LYS A 2 13.56 -2.07 -15.43
C LYS A 2 13.77 -2.27 -13.92
N LYS A 3 12.95 -1.65 -13.07
CA LYS A 3 13.02 -1.81 -11.60
C LYS A 3 12.72 -3.26 -11.20
N ASN A 4 13.56 -3.83 -10.34
CA ASN A 4 13.40 -5.16 -9.75
C ASN A 4 13.76 -5.10 -8.27
N GLY A 5 13.13 -5.93 -7.45
CA GLY A 5 13.39 -6.02 -6.01
C GLY A 5 12.63 -5.00 -5.18
N SER A 6 12.99 -4.88 -3.90
CA SER A 6 12.41 -3.91 -2.97
C SER A 6 13.08 -2.54 -3.12
N TRP A 7 12.27 -1.50 -3.16
CA TRP A 7 12.67 -0.10 -3.27
C TRP A 7 12.10 0.66 -2.09
N MET A 8 12.91 1.54 -1.52
CA MET A 8 12.53 2.43 -0.43
C MET A 8 12.68 3.87 -0.92
N TYR A 9 11.64 4.66 -0.75
CA TYR A 9 11.64 6.08 -1.06
C TYR A 9 11.47 6.84 0.25
N PHE A 10 12.48 7.65 0.56
CA PHE A 10 12.40 8.66 1.60
C PHE A 10 11.94 9.95 0.93
N LYS A 11 10.74 10.43 1.31
CA LYS A 11 10.26 11.76 0.89
C LYS A 11 10.35 12.71 2.08
N ALA A 12 10.38 14.01 1.80
CA ALA A 12 10.29 15.04 2.84
C ALA A 12 9.08 14.79 3.77
N ASN A 13 9.19 15.20 5.04
CA ASN A 13 8.18 15.04 6.11
C ASN A 13 8.03 13.62 6.69
N ASP A 14 9.15 12.95 7.01
CA ASP A 14 9.16 11.62 7.68
C ASP A 14 8.26 10.59 6.99
N CYS A 15 8.37 10.55 5.66
CA CYS A 15 7.59 9.67 4.82
C CYS A 15 8.44 8.49 4.36
N ASP A 16 8.08 7.30 4.85
CA ASP A 16 8.69 6.02 4.49
C ASP A 16 7.77 5.25 3.55
N GLU A 17 8.14 5.15 2.28
CA GLU A 17 7.44 4.30 1.30
C GLU A 17 8.34 3.15 0.87
N LYS A 18 7.89 1.91 1.11
CA LYS A 18 8.53 0.69 0.63
C LYS A 18 7.63 -0.03 -0.35
N ILE A 19 8.17 -0.39 -1.50
CA ILE A 19 7.46 -1.09 -2.55
C ILE A 19 8.36 -2.07 -3.28
N THR A 20 7.83 -3.22 -3.65
CA THR A 20 8.56 -4.20 -4.45
C THR A 20 8.13 -4.13 -5.93
N TYR A 21 9.10 -4.32 -6.83
CA TYR A 21 8.90 -4.36 -8.27
C TYR A 21 9.39 -5.68 -8.86
N ARG A 22 8.69 -6.12 -9.91
CA ARG A 22 9.10 -7.22 -10.78
C ARG A 22 8.95 -6.76 -12.23
N ASN A 23 10.05 -6.71 -12.96
CA ASN A 23 10.16 -6.23 -14.34
C ASN A 23 9.54 -4.84 -14.58
N GLY A 24 9.76 -3.91 -13.65
CA GLY A 24 9.23 -2.55 -13.69
C GLY A 24 7.78 -2.41 -13.21
N VAL A 25 7.11 -3.52 -12.86
CA VAL A 25 5.72 -3.54 -12.41
C VAL A 25 5.66 -3.72 -10.90
N LYS A 26 4.78 -2.98 -10.21
CA LYS A 26 4.54 -3.14 -8.76
C LYS A 26 4.13 -4.58 -8.44
N TRP A 27 4.79 -5.20 -7.48
CA TRP A 27 4.63 -6.61 -7.15
C TRP A 27 4.96 -6.88 -5.69
N GLY A 28 4.16 -7.69 -5.00
CA GLY A 28 4.41 -8.06 -3.61
C GLY A 28 4.04 -6.95 -2.64
N SER A 29 4.72 -6.92 -1.49
CA SER A 29 4.35 -6.04 -0.38
C SER A 29 4.54 -4.56 -0.68
N TYR A 30 3.61 -3.77 -0.13
CA TYR A 30 3.64 -2.33 -0.07
C TYR A 30 3.47 -1.87 1.38
N SER A 31 4.25 -0.88 1.78
CA SER A 31 4.03 -0.16 3.02
C SER A 31 4.33 1.32 2.83
N PHE A 32 3.48 2.16 3.39
CA PHE A 32 3.65 3.59 3.45
C PHE A 32 3.38 4.05 4.88
N LYS A 33 4.23 4.91 5.41
CA LYS A 33 4.04 5.53 6.71
C LYS A 33 4.46 6.98 6.64
N ASN A 34 3.61 7.86 7.17
CA ASN A 34 4.00 9.21 7.55
C ASN A 34 3.41 9.53 8.92
N LYS A 35 3.53 10.79 9.35
CA LYS A 35 3.00 11.27 10.65
C LYS A 35 1.52 10.95 10.87
N PHE A 36 0.71 10.95 9.81
CA PHE A 36 -0.75 10.86 9.90
C PHE A 36 -1.32 9.53 9.42
N ASN A 37 -0.60 8.82 8.56
CA ASN A 37 -1.14 7.70 7.82
C ASN A 37 -0.18 6.52 7.86
N ASN A 38 -0.76 5.33 8.01
CA ASN A 38 -0.07 4.06 7.83
C ASN A 38 -0.88 3.19 6.86
N ILE A 39 -0.28 2.83 5.73
CA ILE A 39 -0.91 2.03 4.69
C ILE A 39 -0.07 0.79 4.47
N THR A 40 -0.71 -0.39 4.46
CA THR A 40 -0.07 -1.65 4.11
C THR A 40 -0.95 -2.43 3.16
N GLY A 41 -0.33 -3.21 2.28
CA GLY A 41 -1.06 -4.05 1.34
C GLY A 41 -0.14 -4.80 0.40
N GLN A 42 -0.73 -5.42 -0.62
CA GLN A 42 0.00 -6.18 -1.63
C GLN A 42 -0.40 -5.79 -3.04
N TYR A 43 0.57 -5.84 -3.94
CA TYR A 43 0.38 -5.74 -5.38
C TYR A 43 0.55 -7.10 -6.05
N LYS A 44 -0.26 -7.38 -7.07
CA LYS A 44 -0.10 -8.52 -7.98
C LYS A 44 -0.31 -8.03 -9.41
N LYS A 45 0.67 -8.26 -10.29
CA LYS A 45 0.65 -7.79 -11.69
C LYS A 45 0.32 -6.29 -11.84
N GLY A 46 0.81 -5.46 -10.92
CA GLY A 46 0.60 -4.00 -10.96
C GLY A 46 -0.68 -3.49 -10.30
N GLY A 47 -1.66 -4.37 -10.04
CA GLY A 47 -2.90 -4.03 -9.34
C GLY A 47 -2.84 -4.34 -7.84
N LYS A 48 -3.64 -3.62 -7.05
CA LYS A 48 -3.86 -3.98 -5.63
C LYS A 48 -4.47 -5.38 -5.54
N ALA A 49 -4.03 -6.17 -4.57
CA ALA A 49 -4.50 -7.53 -4.33
C ALA A 49 -4.62 -7.81 -2.83
N GLY A 50 -5.58 -8.66 -2.46
CA GLY A 50 -5.80 -9.03 -1.07
C GLY A 50 -6.29 -7.86 -0.24
N ILE A 51 -5.89 -7.83 1.03
CA ILE A 51 -6.35 -6.82 1.98
C ILE A 51 -5.37 -5.63 1.98
N TRP A 52 -5.93 -4.45 1.86
CA TRP A 52 -5.24 -3.17 2.05
C TRP A 52 -5.76 -2.52 3.32
N ILE A 53 -4.86 -2.18 4.23
CA ILE A 53 -5.19 -1.56 5.51
C ILE A 53 -4.63 -0.15 5.50
N SER A 54 -5.48 0.85 5.72
CA SER A 54 -5.11 2.25 5.89
C SER A 54 -5.57 2.73 7.26
N LYS A 55 -4.65 3.23 8.07
CA LYS A 55 -4.93 3.86 9.36
C LYS A 55 -4.65 5.35 9.23
N SER A 56 -5.63 6.18 9.56
CA SER A 56 -5.48 7.64 9.63
C SER A 56 -5.59 8.06 11.10
N SER A 57 -4.52 8.62 11.66
CA SER A 57 -4.56 9.20 13.00
C SER A 57 -5.29 10.54 13.04
N PHE A 58 -5.39 11.24 11.91
CA PHE A 58 -6.13 12.51 11.83
C PHE A 58 -7.65 12.30 11.88
N LEU A 59 -8.13 11.25 11.21
CA LEU A 59 -9.56 10.91 11.19
C LEU A 59 -9.94 9.90 12.28
N GLU A 60 -8.94 9.35 12.98
CA GLU A 60 -9.10 8.25 13.94
C GLU A 60 -9.82 7.03 13.37
N ILE A 61 -9.59 6.73 12.07
CA ILE A 61 -10.24 5.60 11.39
C ILE A 61 -9.23 4.57 10.87
N ILE A 62 -9.70 3.33 10.79
CA ILE A 62 -9.07 2.24 10.05
C ILE A 62 -9.97 1.85 8.88
N THR A 63 -9.44 1.95 7.67
CA THR A 63 -10.08 1.45 6.46
C THR A 63 -9.44 0.12 6.05
N LYS A 64 -10.25 -0.90 5.79
CA LYS A 64 -9.84 -2.15 5.12
C LYS A 64 -10.48 -2.24 3.75
N GLU A 65 -9.69 -2.35 2.70
CA GLU A 65 -10.13 -2.58 1.33
C GLU A 65 -9.74 -3.99 0.89
N PHE A 66 -10.69 -4.76 0.38
CA PHE A 66 -10.48 -6.14 -0.06
C PHE A 66 -10.50 -6.17 -1.58
N TYR A 67 -9.43 -6.66 -2.21
CA TYR A 67 -9.29 -6.70 -3.65
C TYR A 67 -9.24 -8.14 -4.19
N LYS A 68 -10.11 -8.45 -5.15
CA LYS A 68 -10.17 -9.72 -5.88
C LYS A 68 -9.96 -9.47 -7.37
N ASN A 69 -9.00 -10.16 -7.97
CA ASN A 69 -8.63 -9.99 -9.38
C ASN A 69 -8.35 -8.53 -9.79
N GLY A 70 -7.76 -7.74 -8.89
CA GLY A 70 -7.44 -6.33 -9.12
C GLY A 70 -8.61 -5.36 -8.97
N LYS A 71 -9.81 -5.84 -8.62
CA LYS A 71 -11.00 -5.02 -8.38
C LYS A 71 -11.32 -4.95 -6.90
N LEU A 72 -11.81 -3.80 -6.44
CA LEU A 72 -12.33 -3.64 -5.08
C LEU A 72 -13.60 -4.48 -4.94
N ASP A 73 -13.58 -5.40 -3.98
CA ASP A 73 -14.67 -6.32 -3.65
C ASP A 73 -15.48 -5.80 -2.47
N LYS A 74 -14.79 -5.35 -1.41
CA LYS A 74 -15.40 -4.83 -0.18
C LYS A 74 -14.56 -3.72 0.42
N LYS A 75 -15.22 -2.78 1.12
CA LYS A 75 -14.58 -1.77 1.96
C LYS A 75 -15.24 -1.76 3.34
N GLU A 76 -14.41 -1.78 4.38
CA GLU A 76 -14.82 -1.63 5.78
C GLU A 76 -14.16 -0.40 6.36
N ILE A 77 -14.92 0.39 7.13
CA ILE A 77 -14.43 1.53 7.89
C ILE A 77 -14.72 1.24 9.36
N ILE A 78 -13.69 1.34 10.18
CA ILE A 78 -13.72 1.11 11.63
C ILE A 78 -13.32 2.43 12.28
N ASN A 79 -14.16 2.91 13.18
CA ASN A 79 -13.93 4.09 14.01
C ASN A 79 -13.74 3.63 15.47
#